data_AF-W6T8L6-F1
#
_entry.id   AF-W6T8L6-F1
#
_cell.length_a   1.000
_cell.length_b   1.000
_cell.length_c   1.000
_cell.angle_alpha   90.00
_cell.angle_beta   90.00
_cell.angle_gamma   90.00
#
_symmetry.space_group_name_H-M   'P 1'
#
loop_
_entity.id
_entity.type
_entity.pdbx_description
1 polymer ?
#
loop_
_entity_poly.entity_id
_entity_poly.type
_entity_poly.pdbx_seq_one_letter_code
_entity_poly.pdbx_strand_id
1 'polypeptide(L)'
;MGWKQRLGLTMLLGCTALIPAVSVNAATTYSRSKAKTVATKPYYAKAKKGSTYKLSGKAKKTKLKANHALKNYMSTTWMRSKTMTLTHKGKKTTYYYVKNAKNGATGWVASSYLKAGKNFQGTTAKKSSGRYQRAKAGKLYQFTASNTYVKFASGQNLSATAVYTRTKTRNVYKKGIKYQYDYVTSGQTHGWVWHNYLKTAKKIVAKPTTVAKVDGHTTENATVDGVTYYSTSGNVLDPYSASDFKTVDVDSQYQMGTIDYAKTALYVNNNSFEKTPDTLGVLRHTDDSYSNYSLKTAMYLPIDFKNTATNGFTRKSVLGDPQSATFSKDDQYLYVMYVDSTETTGANQTGWVIRYDWNKLTALGASNSGTMDMIRRATNRDYYGKGTKKQKALDKKVLACIKVGPKFKSGHAQSLALNPKTNELWFVKAYKEKAEATVQRLNATTLTPDASVNFTLKSTVCMGSTLAFDNDGNAYFWTETRSPWKTAPVDSLKFYKGTLSTSEVHFKLIMQGLTHSPGAVVQSSSFNPNNGRFYMVSDESIFSVPVDKIGDLTTADVSATNFDGKREFEGLIFKHTSDTGYVLANKGPELMEMMK
;
A
#
# COMPACT_ATOMS: atom_id res chain seq x y z
N MET A 1 19.02 -52.62 -3.36
CA MET A 1 18.74 -53.37 -4.60
C MET A 1 19.66 -52.79 -5.68
N GLY A 2 20.85 -53.33 -5.95
CA GLY A 2 21.12 -54.63 -6.60
C GLY A 2 21.05 -54.40 -8.12
N TRP A 3 22.07 -54.59 -8.98
CA TRP A 3 23.17 -55.54 -8.96
C TRP A 3 24.36 -55.05 -9.80
N LYS A 4 25.58 -55.44 -9.37
CA LYS A 4 26.74 -55.70 -10.24
C LYS A 4 26.76 -57.20 -10.52
N GLN A 5 27.15 -57.61 -11.74
CA GLN A 5 27.78 -58.91 -11.96
C GLN A 5 28.99 -58.77 -12.90
N ARG A 6 30.07 -59.42 -12.47
CA ARG A 6 31.32 -59.72 -13.19
C ARG A 6 31.30 -61.20 -13.56
N LEU A 7 32.06 -61.55 -14.60
CA LEU A 7 33.02 -62.67 -14.78
C LEU A 7 33.06 -62.98 -16.30
N GLY A 8 34.21 -62.99 -16.99
CA GLY A 8 35.33 -63.95 -16.89
C GLY A 8 35.00 -65.13 -17.83
N LEU A 9 35.79 -65.66 -18.76
CA LEU A 9 37.23 -65.91 -18.89
C LEU A 9 37.39 -66.47 -20.34
N THR A 10 38.44 -66.23 -21.12
CA THR A 10 39.47 -67.26 -21.38
C THR A 10 40.64 -66.71 -22.21
N MET A 11 41.80 -67.29 -21.90
CA MET A 11 43.16 -66.95 -22.29
C MET A 11 43.59 -67.87 -23.44
N LEU A 12 44.36 -67.37 -24.41
CA LEU A 12 45.22 -68.23 -25.24
C LEU A 12 46.56 -67.52 -25.50
N LEU A 13 47.63 -68.20 -25.08
CA LEU A 13 49.03 -67.86 -25.29
C LEU A 13 49.48 -68.26 -26.70
N GLY A 14 50.29 -67.43 -27.33
CA GLY A 14 50.99 -67.74 -28.57
C GLY A 14 52.09 -66.72 -28.84
N CYS A 15 53.31 -67.00 -28.39
CA CYS A 15 54.52 -66.27 -28.76
C CYS A 15 54.86 -66.51 -30.23
N THR A 16 55.02 -65.47 -31.04
CA THR A 16 55.95 -65.45 -32.18
C THR A 16 56.34 -64.01 -32.56
N ALA A 17 57.67 -63.81 -32.59
CA ALA A 17 58.46 -62.83 -33.34
C ALA A 17 57.91 -61.41 -33.60
N LEU A 18 58.59 -60.45 -32.94
CA LEU A 18 58.73 -59.06 -33.39
C LEU A 18 59.33 -58.99 -34.80
N ILE A 19 58.54 -58.54 -35.78
CA ILE A 19 59.06 -57.71 -36.86
C ILE A 19 58.32 -56.36 -36.71
N PRO A 20 58.99 -55.26 -36.35
CA PRO A 20 58.35 -53.96 -36.42
C PRO A 20 58.07 -53.66 -37.89
N ALA A 21 56.81 -53.76 -38.30
CA ALA A 21 56.37 -53.15 -39.53
C ALA A 21 56.72 -51.67 -39.45
N VAL A 22 57.74 -51.28 -40.22
CA VAL A 22 58.11 -49.88 -40.42
C VAL A 22 56.90 -49.24 -41.10
N SER A 23 55.99 -48.66 -40.30
CA SER A 23 54.95 -47.79 -40.83
C SER A 23 55.65 -46.53 -41.36
N VAL A 24 56.08 -46.62 -42.62
CA VAL A 24 56.45 -45.47 -43.43
C VAL A 24 55.20 -44.61 -43.54
N ASN A 25 55.02 -43.70 -42.57
CA ASN A 25 54.06 -42.63 -42.67
C ASN A 25 54.51 -41.72 -43.82
N ALA A 26 54.04 -41.99 -45.03
CA ALA A 26 54.20 -41.10 -46.16
C ALA A 26 53.83 -39.69 -45.71
N ALA A 27 54.79 -38.76 -45.77
CA ALA A 27 54.56 -37.39 -45.35
C ALA A 27 53.38 -36.84 -46.16
N THR A 28 52.24 -36.62 -45.52
CA THR A 28 51.06 -36.04 -46.17
C THR A 28 51.43 -34.63 -46.59
N THR A 29 51.69 -34.44 -47.89
CA THR A 29 52.12 -33.16 -48.45
C THR A 29 50.92 -32.38 -48.95
N TYR A 30 50.88 -31.10 -48.61
CA TYR A 30 49.84 -30.14 -48.99
C TYR A 30 50.40 -29.14 -49.99
N SER A 31 49.57 -28.58 -50.86
CA SER A 31 49.92 -27.34 -51.57
C SER A 31 49.24 -26.14 -50.90
N ARG A 32 49.95 -25.01 -50.80
CA ARG A 32 49.43 -23.77 -50.18
C ARG A 32 49.49 -22.58 -51.12
N SER A 33 48.48 -21.73 -51.03
CA SER A 33 48.50 -20.39 -51.62
C SER A 33 49.34 -19.42 -50.78
N LYS A 34 49.69 -18.26 -51.36
CA LYS A 34 50.34 -17.15 -50.63
C LYS A 34 49.43 -16.69 -49.49
N ALA A 35 49.98 -16.57 -48.29
CA ALA A 35 49.25 -16.03 -47.14
C ALA A 35 48.89 -14.56 -47.38
N LYS A 36 47.60 -14.23 -47.26
CA LYS A 36 47.09 -12.86 -47.37
C LYS A 36 46.88 -12.29 -45.98
N THR A 37 47.46 -11.13 -45.69
CA THR A 37 47.11 -10.34 -44.51
C THR A 37 45.67 -9.85 -44.66
N VAL A 38 44.90 -9.95 -43.57
CA VAL A 38 43.49 -9.54 -43.55
C VAL A 38 43.21 -8.77 -42.28
N ALA A 39 42.13 -7.98 -42.29
CA ALA A 39 41.67 -7.28 -41.09
C ALA A 39 41.53 -8.23 -39.90
N THR A 40 42.04 -7.78 -38.75
CA THR A 40 42.04 -8.57 -37.53
C THR A 40 40.60 -8.81 -37.06
N LYS A 41 40.18 -10.08 -36.95
CA LYS A 41 38.82 -10.43 -36.50
C LYS A 41 38.84 -11.49 -35.39
N PRO A 42 37.95 -11.38 -34.38
CA PRO A 42 37.87 -12.34 -33.29
C PRO A 42 37.08 -13.58 -33.69
N TYR A 43 37.57 -14.74 -33.26
CA TYR A 43 36.92 -16.04 -33.43
C TYR A 43 36.98 -16.86 -32.14
N TYR A 44 36.09 -17.83 -32.00
CA TYR A 44 36.15 -18.85 -30.95
C TYR A 44 36.00 -20.25 -31.55
N ALA A 45 36.51 -21.26 -30.84
CA ALA A 45 36.43 -22.65 -31.28
C ALA A 45 34.98 -23.17 -31.20
N LYS A 46 34.50 -23.80 -32.28
CA LYS A 46 33.12 -24.32 -32.38
C LYS A 46 32.92 -25.60 -31.57
N ALA A 47 33.94 -26.45 -31.48
CA ALA A 47 33.88 -27.76 -30.85
C ALA A 47 35.25 -28.17 -30.31
N LYS A 48 35.30 -29.26 -29.52
CA LYS A 48 36.54 -29.84 -28.97
C LYS A 48 37.46 -30.46 -30.04
N LYS A 49 37.05 -30.47 -31.32
CA LYS A 49 37.79 -31.06 -32.44
C LYS A 49 38.72 -30.03 -33.10
N GLY A 50 39.85 -30.49 -33.62
CA GLY A 50 40.80 -29.69 -34.39
C GLY A 50 42.00 -29.16 -33.61
N SER A 51 43.01 -28.72 -34.36
CA SER A 51 44.27 -28.16 -33.85
C SER A 51 44.71 -26.96 -34.68
N THR A 52 45.58 -26.14 -34.10
CA THR A 52 46.44 -25.22 -34.86
C THR A 52 47.68 -25.97 -35.35
N TYR A 53 48.29 -25.48 -36.44
CA TYR A 53 49.46 -26.07 -37.08
C TYR A 53 50.54 -25.02 -37.36
N LYS A 54 51.80 -25.41 -37.14
CA LYS A 54 52.97 -24.76 -37.74
C LYS A 54 53.19 -25.34 -39.15
N LEU A 55 53.51 -24.49 -40.10
CA LEU A 55 53.75 -24.89 -41.49
C LEU A 55 55.25 -24.85 -41.79
N SER A 56 55.75 -25.86 -42.49
CA SER A 56 57.13 -25.90 -43.00
C SER A 56 57.18 -26.45 -44.43
N GLY A 57 58.34 -26.37 -45.08
CA GLY A 57 58.55 -26.84 -46.46
C GLY A 57 58.15 -25.84 -47.56
N LYS A 58 58.34 -26.26 -48.82
CA LYS A 58 58.03 -25.48 -50.03
C LYS A 58 56.51 -25.39 -50.24
N ALA A 59 56.02 -24.35 -50.93
CA ALA A 59 54.58 -24.11 -51.10
C ALA A 59 53.80 -25.29 -51.72
N LYS A 60 54.37 -25.99 -52.72
CA LYS A 60 53.77 -27.18 -53.35
C LYS A 60 53.93 -28.48 -52.52
N LYS A 61 54.77 -28.48 -51.47
CA LYS A 61 55.06 -29.62 -50.58
C LYS A 61 55.06 -29.18 -49.11
N THR A 62 54.00 -28.48 -48.70
CA THR A 62 53.83 -27.93 -47.35
C THR A 62 53.57 -29.08 -46.37
N LYS A 63 54.24 -29.05 -45.21
CA LYS A 63 54.04 -29.97 -44.09
C LYS A 63 53.34 -29.24 -42.94
N LEU A 64 52.42 -29.92 -42.27
CA LEU A 64 51.67 -29.42 -41.11
C LEU A 64 52.14 -30.14 -39.85
N LYS A 65 52.63 -29.39 -38.85
CA LYS A 65 52.92 -29.91 -37.51
C LYS A 65 51.93 -29.33 -36.52
N ALA A 66 51.06 -30.16 -35.96
CA ALA A 66 50.11 -29.71 -34.94
C ALA A 66 50.85 -29.14 -33.73
N ASN A 67 50.40 -28.01 -33.20
CA ASN A 67 51.05 -27.36 -32.05
C ASN A 67 50.10 -27.01 -30.90
N HIS A 68 48.82 -26.69 -31.15
CA HIS A 68 47.85 -26.49 -30.05
C HIS A 68 46.48 -27.09 -30.37
N ALA A 69 45.99 -28.00 -29.52
CA ALA A 69 44.67 -28.62 -29.65
C ALA A 69 43.56 -27.65 -29.20
N LEU A 70 42.51 -27.46 -30.04
CA LEU A 70 41.47 -26.46 -29.79
C LEU A 70 40.62 -26.75 -28.54
N LYS A 71 40.50 -28.01 -28.12
CA LYS A 71 39.80 -28.41 -26.87
C LYS A 71 40.33 -27.68 -25.63
N ASN A 72 41.60 -27.26 -25.63
CA ASN A 72 42.23 -26.55 -24.51
C ASN A 72 41.96 -25.03 -24.55
N TYR A 73 41.28 -24.54 -25.59
CA TYR A 73 41.05 -23.12 -25.88
C TYR A 73 39.57 -22.81 -26.13
N MET A 74 38.66 -23.60 -25.56
CA MET A 74 37.21 -23.40 -25.67
C MET A 74 36.70 -22.15 -24.95
N SER A 75 37.46 -21.65 -23.97
CA SER A 75 37.14 -20.48 -23.15
C SER A 75 38.07 -19.30 -23.44
N THR A 76 38.33 -18.98 -24.70
CA THR A 76 39.16 -17.82 -25.10
C THR A 76 38.86 -17.41 -26.54
N THR A 77 39.48 -16.32 -26.99
CA THR A 77 39.36 -15.78 -28.34
C THR A 77 40.64 -16.01 -29.14
N TRP A 78 40.46 -16.32 -30.41
CA TRP A 78 41.48 -16.39 -31.45
C TRP A 78 41.37 -15.17 -32.35
N MET A 79 42.41 -14.34 -32.39
CA MET A 79 42.48 -13.17 -33.26
C MET A 79 43.09 -13.60 -34.60
N ARG A 80 42.29 -13.61 -35.67
CA ARG A 80 42.75 -13.92 -37.02
C ARG A 80 43.41 -12.70 -37.65
N SER A 81 44.62 -12.84 -38.19
CA SER A 81 45.32 -11.78 -38.92
C SER A 81 45.71 -12.14 -40.36
N LYS A 82 45.71 -13.43 -40.73
CA LYS A 82 46.01 -13.88 -42.11
C LYS A 82 45.08 -15.01 -42.53
N THR A 83 44.94 -15.20 -43.84
CA THR A 83 44.25 -16.35 -44.43
C THR A 83 45.04 -16.95 -45.57
N MET A 84 44.89 -18.27 -45.78
CA MET A 84 45.39 -18.98 -46.95
C MET A 84 44.47 -20.16 -47.26
N THR A 85 44.60 -20.71 -48.45
CA THR A 85 44.01 -22.00 -48.84
C THR A 85 45.08 -23.09 -48.86
N LEU A 86 44.83 -24.20 -48.17
CA LEU A 86 45.57 -25.46 -48.29
C LEU A 86 44.78 -26.44 -49.14
N THR A 87 45.45 -27.09 -50.09
CA THR A 87 44.86 -28.12 -50.95
C THR A 87 45.50 -29.47 -50.64
N HIS A 88 44.66 -30.48 -50.40
CA HIS A 88 45.09 -31.86 -50.18
C HIS A 88 44.19 -32.80 -50.97
N LYS A 89 44.80 -33.61 -51.85
CA LYS A 89 44.06 -34.53 -52.75
C LYS A 89 42.90 -33.83 -53.47
N GLY A 90 43.18 -32.69 -54.09
CA GLY A 90 42.18 -31.85 -54.80
C GLY A 90 41.24 -31.03 -53.92
N LYS A 91 41.10 -31.34 -52.61
CA LYS A 91 40.19 -30.63 -51.70
C LYS A 91 40.83 -29.36 -51.15
N LYS A 92 40.21 -28.21 -51.41
CA LYS A 92 40.64 -26.89 -50.94
C LYS A 92 39.99 -26.56 -49.60
N THR A 93 40.80 -26.24 -48.59
CA THR A 93 40.33 -25.80 -47.27
C THR A 93 40.95 -24.44 -46.92
N THR A 94 40.13 -23.50 -46.45
CA THR A 94 40.59 -22.21 -45.95
C THR A 94 41.15 -22.34 -44.54
N TYR A 95 42.36 -21.82 -44.34
CA TYR A 95 43.03 -21.73 -43.05
C TYR A 95 43.19 -20.27 -42.63
N TYR A 96 43.06 -20.05 -41.32
CA TYR A 96 43.28 -18.78 -40.66
C TYR A 96 44.54 -18.86 -39.80
N TYR A 97 45.42 -17.87 -39.93
CA TYR A 97 46.48 -17.66 -38.95
C TYR A 97 45.90 -16.88 -37.78
N VAL A 98 46.00 -17.47 -36.60
CA VAL A 98 45.37 -16.94 -35.39
C VAL A 98 46.38 -16.77 -34.27
N LYS A 99 46.14 -15.78 -33.40
CA LYS A 99 46.83 -15.57 -32.11
C LYS A 99 45.83 -15.65 -30.97
N ASN A 100 46.13 -16.42 -29.93
CA ASN A 100 45.25 -16.61 -28.79
C ASN A 100 45.32 -15.40 -27.84
N ALA A 101 44.17 -14.91 -27.40
CA ALA A 101 44.09 -13.75 -26.53
C ALA A 101 44.44 -14.04 -25.04
N LYS A 102 44.43 -15.31 -24.61
CA LYS A 102 44.76 -15.73 -23.24
C LYS A 102 46.27 -15.83 -23.01
N ASN A 103 47.00 -16.46 -23.93
CA ASN A 103 48.40 -16.82 -23.73
C ASN A 103 49.29 -16.56 -24.97
N GLY A 104 48.77 -15.92 -26.01
CA GLY A 104 49.54 -15.61 -27.21
C GLY A 104 49.85 -16.80 -28.13
N ALA A 105 49.35 -18.02 -27.85
CA ALA A 105 49.54 -19.19 -28.71
C ALA A 105 49.16 -18.88 -30.16
N THR A 106 49.96 -19.32 -31.14
CA THR A 106 49.72 -19.00 -32.57
C THR A 106 49.71 -20.24 -33.45
N GLY A 107 49.08 -20.14 -34.62
CA GLY A 107 49.18 -21.17 -35.66
C GLY A 107 48.10 -21.05 -36.72
N TRP A 108 48.16 -21.92 -37.71
CA TRP A 108 47.17 -22.03 -38.77
C TRP A 108 46.09 -23.03 -38.40
N VAL A 109 44.83 -22.66 -38.56
CA VAL A 109 43.69 -23.54 -38.23
C VAL A 109 42.65 -23.47 -39.34
N ALA A 110 42.02 -24.61 -39.65
CA ALA A 110 40.93 -24.64 -40.63
C ALA A 110 39.78 -23.75 -40.16
N SER A 111 39.28 -22.89 -41.05
CA SER A 111 38.22 -21.92 -40.74
C SER A 111 36.93 -22.57 -40.25
N SER A 112 36.66 -23.82 -40.69
CA SER A 112 35.50 -24.61 -40.31
C SER A 112 35.42 -24.89 -38.80
N TYR A 113 36.54 -24.94 -38.10
CA TYR A 113 36.60 -25.15 -36.64
C TYR A 113 36.38 -23.87 -35.82
N LEU A 114 36.31 -22.72 -36.47
CA LEU A 114 36.14 -21.42 -35.83
C LEU A 114 34.77 -20.80 -36.17
N LYS A 115 34.21 -20.08 -35.20
CA LYS A 115 33.04 -19.20 -35.40
C LYS A 115 33.43 -17.78 -35.05
N ALA A 116 32.97 -16.82 -35.84
CA ALA A 116 33.24 -15.41 -35.61
C ALA A 116 32.62 -14.96 -34.28
N GLY A 117 33.36 -14.13 -33.53
CA GLY A 117 32.90 -13.58 -32.26
C GLY A 117 33.96 -13.62 -31.15
N LYS A 118 33.77 -12.77 -30.15
CA LYS A 118 34.59 -12.73 -28.94
C LYS A 118 34.11 -13.76 -27.93
N ASN A 119 35.04 -14.32 -27.15
CA ASN A 119 34.76 -15.29 -26.11
C ASN A 119 35.76 -15.14 -24.96
N PHE A 120 35.24 -14.97 -23.76
CA PHE A 120 35.97 -14.60 -22.54
C PHE A 120 36.84 -13.35 -22.73
N GLN A 121 36.37 -12.37 -23.52
CA GLN A 121 36.95 -11.02 -23.56
C GLN A 121 36.02 -10.05 -22.86
N GLY A 122 36.57 -8.98 -22.30
CA GLY A 122 35.82 -7.99 -21.55
C GLY A 122 35.99 -6.58 -22.09
N THR A 123 35.04 -5.71 -21.77
CA THR A 123 35.23 -4.26 -21.86
C THR A 123 35.89 -3.73 -20.60
N THR A 124 36.47 -2.53 -20.68
CA THR A 124 36.87 -1.75 -19.51
C THR A 124 35.65 -1.53 -18.61
N ALA A 125 35.86 -1.65 -17.30
CA ALA A 125 34.83 -1.40 -16.31
C ALA A 125 34.49 0.08 -16.26
N LYS A 126 33.20 0.40 -16.27
CA LYS A 126 32.67 1.76 -16.10
C LYS A 126 32.18 1.91 -14.66
N LYS A 127 32.43 3.08 -14.05
CA LYS A 127 31.83 3.43 -12.75
C LYS A 127 30.30 3.45 -12.90
N SER A 128 29.60 2.95 -11.89
CA SER A 128 28.14 2.95 -11.86
C SER A 128 27.66 2.70 -10.45
N SER A 129 26.68 3.46 -9.97
CA SER A 129 26.10 3.30 -8.64
C SER A 129 24.72 2.65 -8.72
N GLY A 130 24.29 2.00 -7.64
CA GLY A 130 22.93 1.50 -7.49
C GLY A 130 22.83 0.42 -6.40
N ARG A 131 21.66 0.29 -5.78
CA ARG A 131 21.39 -0.74 -4.77
C ARG A 131 20.58 -1.87 -5.37
N TYR A 132 20.98 -3.10 -5.10
CA TYR A 132 20.44 -4.29 -5.72
C TYR A 132 20.24 -5.43 -4.72
N GLN A 133 19.34 -6.34 -5.02
CA GLN A 133 19.11 -7.56 -4.26
C GLN A 133 18.98 -8.75 -5.22
N ARG A 134 19.07 -9.96 -4.71
CA ARG A 134 18.98 -11.18 -5.53
C ARG A 134 17.60 -11.27 -6.21
N ALA A 135 17.59 -11.32 -7.54
CA ALA A 135 16.40 -11.65 -8.33
C ALA A 135 16.30 -13.15 -8.59
N LYS A 136 17.43 -13.83 -8.82
CA LYS A 136 17.52 -15.26 -9.11
C LYS A 136 18.74 -15.86 -8.43
N ALA A 137 18.69 -17.16 -8.14
CA ALA A 137 19.87 -17.89 -7.68
C ALA A 137 21.02 -17.72 -8.68
N GLY A 138 22.21 -17.45 -8.17
CA GLY A 138 23.36 -17.09 -8.99
C GLY A 138 24.64 -16.99 -8.19
N LYS A 139 25.75 -16.77 -8.88
CA LYS A 139 27.07 -16.61 -8.28
C LYS A 139 27.69 -15.27 -8.61
N LEU A 140 28.45 -14.74 -7.65
CA LEU A 140 29.40 -13.65 -7.85
C LEU A 140 30.79 -14.24 -8.02
N TYR A 141 31.58 -13.67 -8.92
CA TYR A 141 32.91 -14.16 -9.29
C TYR A 141 33.95 -13.06 -9.15
N GLN A 142 35.15 -13.44 -8.74
CA GLN A 142 36.31 -12.58 -8.94
C GLN A 142 36.76 -12.69 -10.40
N PHE A 143 36.90 -11.55 -11.08
CA PHE A 143 37.51 -11.53 -12.41
C PHE A 143 38.99 -11.28 -12.25
N THR A 144 39.79 -12.27 -12.67
CA THR A 144 41.24 -12.16 -12.73
C THR A 144 41.63 -12.06 -14.20
N ALA A 145 42.71 -11.33 -14.51
CA ALA A 145 43.20 -10.99 -15.87
C ALA A 145 42.52 -9.82 -16.60
N SER A 146 43.04 -9.49 -17.79
CA SER A 146 42.82 -8.24 -18.54
C SER A 146 41.55 -8.27 -19.42
N ASN A 147 41.28 -7.18 -20.14
CA ASN A 147 40.18 -7.13 -21.12
C ASN A 147 40.35 -8.11 -22.30
N THR A 148 41.59 -8.52 -22.61
CA THR A 148 41.85 -9.46 -23.71
C THR A 148 41.50 -10.89 -23.33
N TYR A 149 41.46 -11.22 -22.04
CA TYR A 149 40.99 -12.49 -21.50
C TYR A 149 40.50 -12.34 -20.05
N VAL A 150 39.20 -12.50 -19.83
CA VAL A 150 38.56 -12.44 -18.51
C VAL A 150 38.46 -13.84 -17.92
N LYS A 151 39.21 -14.12 -16.86
CA LYS A 151 39.13 -15.38 -16.11
C LYS A 151 38.17 -15.23 -14.94
N PHE A 152 37.17 -16.11 -14.86
CA PHE A 152 36.28 -16.23 -13.72
C PHE A 152 37.01 -17.08 -12.67
N ALA A 153 37.40 -16.49 -11.55
CA ALA A 153 37.99 -17.19 -10.40
C ALA A 153 36.89 -17.80 -9.52
N SER A 154 37.19 -18.16 -8.26
CA SER A 154 36.22 -18.80 -7.36
C SER A 154 34.90 -18.02 -7.31
N GLY A 155 33.79 -18.76 -7.41
CA GLY A 155 32.44 -18.22 -7.42
C GLY A 155 31.73 -18.49 -6.11
N GLN A 156 31.25 -17.44 -5.45
CA GLN A 156 30.45 -17.51 -4.23
C GLN A 156 28.97 -17.37 -4.58
N ASN A 157 28.09 -18.09 -3.88
CA ASN A 157 26.64 -17.96 -4.08
C ASN A 157 26.14 -16.58 -3.64
N LEU A 158 25.18 -16.02 -4.40
CA LEU A 158 24.46 -14.82 -3.98
C LEU A 158 23.56 -15.15 -2.78
N SER A 159 23.72 -14.36 -1.72
CA SER A 159 22.84 -14.42 -0.56
C SER A 159 21.41 -14.07 -0.95
N ALA A 160 20.45 -14.76 -0.33
CA ALA A 160 19.03 -14.50 -0.51
C ALA A 160 18.58 -13.17 0.10
N THR A 161 19.28 -12.72 1.13
CA THR A 161 18.85 -11.62 2.01
C THR A 161 19.78 -10.41 1.94
N ALA A 162 20.95 -10.54 1.30
CA ALA A 162 21.90 -9.43 1.20
C ALA A 162 21.44 -8.35 0.21
N VAL A 163 21.69 -7.09 0.59
CA VAL A 163 21.60 -5.95 -0.31
C VAL A 163 23.00 -5.59 -0.79
N TYR A 164 23.15 -5.55 -2.09
CA TYR A 164 24.38 -5.34 -2.81
C TYR A 164 24.46 -3.91 -3.35
N THR A 165 25.58 -3.22 -3.11
CA THR A 165 25.88 -1.94 -3.75
C THR A 165 26.67 -2.21 -5.02
N ARG A 166 26.13 -1.82 -6.18
CA ARG A 166 26.85 -1.82 -7.45
C ARG A 166 27.78 -0.61 -7.49
N THR A 167 29.04 -0.84 -7.85
CA THR A 167 30.05 0.23 -8.00
C THR A 167 30.62 0.31 -9.42
N LYS A 168 30.54 -0.77 -10.20
CA LYS A 168 31.02 -0.81 -11.59
C LYS A 168 30.14 -1.71 -12.46
N THR A 169 30.15 -1.47 -13.76
CA THR A 169 29.59 -2.40 -14.77
C THR A 169 30.63 -2.68 -15.85
N ARG A 170 30.60 -3.88 -16.43
CA ARG A 170 31.39 -4.22 -17.63
C ARG A 170 30.69 -5.30 -18.43
N ASN A 171 31.05 -5.41 -19.70
CA ASN A 171 30.56 -6.50 -20.54
C ASN A 171 31.61 -7.59 -20.69
N VAL A 172 31.18 -8.85 -20.64
CA VAL A 172 32.00 -10.02 -20.98
C VAL A 172 31.33 -10.77 -22.12
N TYR A 173 32.10 -11.08 -23.16
CA TYR A 173 31.60 -11.82 -24.31
C TYR A 173 31.74 -13.32 -24.08
N LYS A 174 30.68 -14.09 -24.34
CA LYS A 174 30.72 -15.55 -24.35
C LYS A 174 30.12 -16.04 -25.67
N LYS A 175 30.91 -16.78 -26.45
CA LYS A 175 30.52 -17.31 -27.78
C LYS A 175 29.86 -16.26 -28.69
N GLY A 176 30.40 -15.04 -28.72
CA GLY A 176 29.89 -13.93 -29.53
C GLY A 176 28.78 -13.10 -28.88
N ILE A 177 28.15 -13.58 -27.80
CA ILE A 177 27.08 -12.87 -27.09
C ILE A 177 27.67 -11.99 -25.98
N LYS A 178 27.15 -10.77 -25.87
CA LYS A 178 27.57 -9.77 -24.87
C LYS A 178 26.74 -9.93 -23.59
N TYR A 179 27.39 -10.15 -22.45
CA TYR A 179 26.74 -10.25 -21.14
C TYR A 179 27.21 -9.12 -20.23
N GLN A 180 26.28 -8.35 -19.67
CA GLN A 180 26.60 -7.34 -18.66
C GLN A 180 26.83 -7.99 -17.29
N TYR A 181 27.95 -7.65 -16.67
CA TYR A 181 28.28 -7.99 -15.30
C TYR A 181 28.38 -6.73 -14.45
N ASP A 182 27.81 -6.79 -13.26
CA ASP A 182 27.81 -5.73 -12.27
C ASP A 182 28.80 -6.11 -11.17
N TYR A 183 29.70 -5.20 -10.81
CA TYR A 183 30.56 -5.37 -9.64
C TYR A 183 29.82 -4.87 -8.42
N VAL A 184 29.58 -5.77 -7.47
CA VAL A 184 28.80 -5.50 -6.27
C VAL A 184 29.60 -5.72 -5.00
N THR A 185 29.24 -4.99 -3.94
CA THR A 185 29.80 -5.10 -2.59
C THR A 185 28.68 -5.20 -1.55
N SER A 186 28.82 -6.05 -0.54
CA SER A 186 27.92 -6.21 0.61
C SER A 186 28.73 -6.74 1.80
N GLY A 187 29.10 -5.85 2.73
CA GLY A 187 30.07 -6.17 3.78
C GLY A 187 31.40 -6.64 3.17
N GLN A 188 31.93 -7.77 3.66
CA GLN A 188 33.14 -8.38 3.10
C GLN A 188 32.91 -9.08 1.75
N THR A 189 31.66 -9.38 1.39
CA THR A 189 31.34 -10.07 0.12
C THR A 189 31.37 -9.08 -1.04
N HIS A 190 32.20 -9.34 -2.04
CA HIS A 190 32.29 -8.50 -3.24
C HIS A 190 32.66 -9.32 -4.48
N GLY A 191 32.28 -8.85 -5.67
CA GLY A 191 32.62 -9.52 -6.94
C GLY A 191 31.71 -9.15 -8.11
N TRP A 192 31.98 -9.74 -9.27
CA TRP A 192 31.21 -9.57 -10.50
C TRP A 192 30.06 -10.57 -10.58
N VAL A 193 28.85 -10.08 -10.73
CA VAL A 193 27.63 -10.88 -10.88
C VAL A 193 26.95 -10.58 -12.21
N TRP A 194 26.36 -11.60 -12.84
CA TRP A 194 25.59 -11.38 -14.06
C TRP A 194 24.35 -10.53 -13.73
N HIS A 195 24.15 -9.43 -14.45
CA HIS A 195 23.13 -8.42 -14.14
C HIS A 195 21.73 -9.02 -13.92
N ASN A 196 21.34 -10.02 -14.72
CA ASN A 196 20.02 -10.67 -14.65
C ASN A 196 19.78 -11.48 -13.36
N TYR A 197 20.79 -11.67 -12.51
CA TYR A 197 20.62 -12.23 -11.17
C TYR A 197 20.27 -11.19 -10.11
N LEU A 198 20.30 -9.92 -10.47
CA LEU A 198 19.98 -8.81 -9.59
C LEU A 198 18.68 -8.12 -10.02
N LYS A 199 17.99 -7.52 -9.04
CA LYS A 199 16.92 -6.54 -9.24
C LYS A 199 17.19 -5.35 -8.32
N THR A 200 16.71 -4.16 -8.69
CA THR A 200 16.86 -2.96 -7.87
C THR A 200 16.34 -3.22 -6.45
N ALA A 201 17.14 -2.91 -5.44
CA ALA A 201 16.71 -2.97 -4.05
C ALA A 201 15.87 -1.73 -3.75
N LYS A 202 14.71 -1.92 -3.11
CA LYS A 202 13.89 -0.80 -2.63
C LYS A 202 14.73 0.04 -1.65
N LYS A 203 14.62 1.36 -1.76
CA LYS A 203 15.42 2.33 -0.99
C LYS A 203 15.05 2.16 0.49
N ILE A 204 16.00 1.72 1.32
CA ILE A 204 15.84 1.66 2.78
C ILE A 204 16.45 2.97 3.32
N VAL A 205 15.59 3.87 3.81
CA VAL A 205 15.99 5.01 4.64
C VAL A 205 16.43 4.46 6.00
N ALA A 206 17.49 5.04 6.59
CA ALA A 206 18.16 4.50 7.76
C ALA A 206 17.22 4.35 8.98
N LYS A 207 17.51 3.33 9.79
CA LYS A 207 16.70 2.80 10.90
C LYS A 207 17.05 3.50 12.23
N PRO A 208 16.08 3.98 13.02
CA PRO A 208 16.05 3.81 14.46
C PRO A 208 15.44 2.44 14.80
N THR A 209 15.94 1.84 15.87
CA THR A 209 15.70 0.48 16.36
C THR A 209 14.22 0.06 16.39
N THR A 210 13.98 -1.22 16.01
CA THR A 210 12.71 -1.98 16.09
C THR A 210 11.42 -1.24 15.70
N VAL A 211 11.03 -1.30 14.42
CA VAL A 211 9.64 -1.05 14.00
C VAL A 211 9.09 -2.29 13.30
N ALA A 212 7.90 -2.70 13.73
CA ALA A 212 7.15 -3.84 13.22
C ALA A 212 6.99 -3.77 11.70
N LYS A 213 6.87 -4.94 11.06
CA LYS A 213 6.35 -5.02 9.69
C LYS A 213 5.10 -4.14 9.59
N VAL A 214 5.05 -3.31 8.55
CA VAL A 214 3.77 -2.78 8.05
C VAL A 214 3.22 -3.83 7.11
N ASP A 215 2.34 -4.67 7.64
CA ASP A 215 1.61 -5.70 6.90
C ASP A 215 0.12 -5.48 7.22
N GLY A 216 -0.54 -4.74 6.32
CA GLY A 216 -1.91 -4.30 6.50
C GLY A 216 -2.94 -5.39 6.21
N HIS A 217 -2.53 -6.56 5.71
CA HIS A 217 -3.44 -7.66 5.47
C HIS A 217 -4.05 -8.15 6.78
N THR A 218 -5.36 -8.36 6.74
CA THR A 218 -6.09 -8.92 7.86
C THR A 218 -6.12 -10.45 7.79
N THR A 219 -6.23 -11.07 8.95
CA THR A 219 -6.51 -12.50 9.11
C THR A 219 -7.86 -12.62 9.82
N GLU A 220 -8.73 -13.47 9.29
CA GLU A 220 -9.96 -13.86 9.97
C GLU A 220 -9.62 -14.75 11.18
N ASN A 221 -10.12 -14.37 12.36
CA ASN A 221 -9.84 -15.05 13.61
C ASN A 221 -10.96 -16.04 13.97
N ALA A 222 -12.18 -15.53 14.18
CA ALA A 222 -13.35 -16.29 14.63
C ALA A 222 -14.64 -15.53 14.31
N THR A 223 -15.76 -16.24 14.30
CA THR A 223 -17.11 -15.65 14.26
C THR A 223 -17.84 -15.96 15.57
N VAL A 224 -18.31 -14.92 16.27
CA VAL A 224 -19.03 -15.02 17.54
C VAL A 224 -20.27 -14.14 17.46
N ASP A 225 -21.44 -14.70 17.78
CA ASP A 225 -22.74 -13.99 17.78
C ASP A 225 -23.04 -13.23 16.46
N GLY A 226 -22.64 -13.83 15.32
CA GLY A 226 -22.84 -13.23 14.00
C GLY A 226 -21.84 -12.15 13.61
N VAL A 227 -20.81 -11.88 14.43
CA VAL A 227 -19.72 -10.95 14.14
C VAL A 227 -18.46 -11.73 13.79
N THR A 228 -17.91 -11.51 12.59
CA THR A 228 -16.61 -12.06 12.19
C THR A 228 -15.48 -11.12 12.60
N TYR A 229 -14.50 -11.64 13.35
CA TYR A 229 -13.38 -10.88 13.89
C TYR A 229 -12.15 -11.03 13.01
N TYR A 230 -11.52 -9.90 12.69
CA TYR A 230 -10.32 -9.80 11.87
C TYR A 230 -9.20 -9.13 12.67
N SER A 231 -7.95 -9.52 12.43
CA SER A 231 -6.78 -8.86 13.01
C SER A 231 -5.69 -8.62 11.98
N THR A 232 -4.94 -7.53 12.12
CA THR A 232 -3.74 -7.26 11.29
C THR A 232 -2.47 -7.72 11.99
N SER A 233 -1.44 -8.08 11.22
CA SER A 233 -0.12 -8.36 11.80
C SER A 233 0.78 -7.13 11.81
N GLY A 234 1.19 -6.67 13.00
CA GLY A 234 2.11 -5.52 13.12
C GLY A 234 1.42 -4.15 13.05
N ASN A 235 2.21 -3.14 12.71
CA ASN A 235 1.76 -1.74 12.67
C ASN A 235 1.14 -1.45 11.31
N VAL A 236 -0.02 -0.82 11.23
CA VAL A 236 -0.67 -0.51 9.94
C VAL A 236 -0.45 0.92 9.47
N LEU A 237 0.34 1.71 10.20
CA LEU A 237 0.70 3.08 9.84
C LEU A 237 2.07 3.13 9.17
N ASP A 238 2.15 3.77 8.00
CA ASP A 238 3.39 4.05 7.30
C ASP A 238 4.42 4.72 8.23
N PRO A 239 5.70 4.32 8.16
CA PRO A 239 6.74 4.98 8.93
C PRO A 239 6.92 6.43 8.47
N TYR A 240 7.03 7.35 9.43
CA TYR A 240 7.28 8.77 9.17
C TYR A 240 8.28 9.36 10.17
N SER A 241 8.90 10.48 9.79
CA SER A 241 9.69 11.29 10.71
C SER A 241 8.89 12.53 11.11
N ALA A 242 8.71 12.74 12.41
CA ALA A 242 8.03 13.93 12.94
C ALA A 242 8.72 15.24 12.52
N SER A 243 10.03 15.21 12.24
CA SER A 243 10.79 16.37 11.74
C SER A 243 10.35 16.86 10.37
N ASP A 244 9.73 15.98 9.58
CA ASP A 244 9.36 16.25 8.19
C ASP A 244 7.91 16.74 8.08
N PHE A 245 7.18 16.74 9.20
CA PHE A 245 5.82 17.24 9.26
C PHE A 245 5.83 18.76 9.18
N LYS A 246 4.89 19.34 8.45
CA LYS A 246 4.67 20.79 8.35
C LYS A 246 3.23 21.12 8.71
N THR A 247 2.96 22.33 9.16
CA THR A 247 1.61 22.83 9.36
C THR A 247 1.30 23.94 8.35
N VAL A 248 0.04 24.05 7.97
CA VAL A 248 -0.52 25.24 7.34
C VAL A 248 -1.06 26.12 8.45
N ASP A 249 -0.74 27.40 8.37
CA ASP A 249 -1.23 28.38 9.33
C ASP A 249 -2.73 28.61 9.15
N VAL A 250 -3.47 28.45 10.24
CA VAL A 250 -4.88 28.80 10.40
C VAL A 250 -4.92 29.91 11.43
N ASP A 251 -5.58 31.01 11.10
CA ASP A 251 -5.68 32.15 11.99
C ASP A 251 -6.24 31.73 13.36
N SER A 252 -5.49 32.04 14.41
CA SER A 252 -5.82 31.71 15.80
C SER A 252 -7.22 32.15 16.25
N GLN A 253 -7.82 33.16 15.58
CA GLN A 253 -9.19 33.57 15.89
C GLN A 253 -10.24 32.47 15.70
N TYR A 254 -9.94 31.46 14.87
CA TYR A 254 -10.85 30.34 14.58
C TYR A 254 -10.69 29.15 15.53
N GLN A 255 -9.64 29.15 16.38
CA GLN A 255 -9.43 28.10 17.37
C GLN A 255 -10.39 28.31 18.54
N MET A 256 -11.33 27.38 18.72
CA MET A 256 -12.27 27.43 19.84
C MET A 256 -11.67 26.77 21.09
N GLY A 257 -11.99 27.34 22.26
CA GLY A 257 -11.71 26.73 23.56
C GLY A 257 -12.77 25.70 23.96
N THR A 258 -12.69 25.23 25.20
CA THR A 258 -13.71 24.37 25.79
C THR A 258 -15.06 25.09 25.88
N ILE A 259 -16.14 24.38 25.55
CA ILE A 259 -17.52 24.89 25.61
C ILE A 259 -18.32 24.10 26.65
N ASP A 260 -19.04 24.81 27.51
CA ASP A 260 -20.07 24.22 28.38
C ASP A 260 -21.36 24.01 27.60
N TYR A 261 -21.53 22.82 27.02
CA TYR A 261 -22.70 22.60 26.16
C TYR A 261 -24.02 22.63 26.93
N ALA A 262 -25.05 23.24 26.34
CA ALA A 262 -26.35 23.48 26.93
C ALA A 262 -27.51 23.00 26.03
N LYS A 263 -28.68 22.84 26.66
CA LYS A 263 -29.94 22.63 25.94
C LYS A 263 -30.44 23.96 25.39
N THR A 264 -31.11 23.95 24.24
CA THR A 264 -31.69 25.17 23.68
C THR A 264 -32.90 25.64 24.49
N ALA A 265 -33.19 26.94 24.46
CA ALA A 265 -34.35 27.50 25.12
C ALA A 265 -35.65 26.88 24.57
N LEU A 266 -35.72 26.63 23.25
CA LEU A 266 -36.85 25.95 22.62
C LEU A 266 -37.05 24.55 23.20
N TYR A 267 -35.97 23.76 23.36
CA TYR A 267 -36.03 22.43 23.96
C TYR A 267 -36.58 22.45 25.38
N VAL A 268 -36.10 23.37 26.22
CA VAL A 268 -36.53 23.48 27.62
C VAL A 268 -37.98 23.97 27.71
N ASN A 269 -38.30 25.07 27.03
CA ASN A 269 -39.60 25.74 27.15
C ASN A 269 -40.76 24.90 26.58
N ASN A 270 -40.49 24.03 25.60
CA ASN A 270 -41.50 23.17 25.00
C ASN A 270 -41.55 21.76 25.61
N ASN A 271 -40.87 21.50 26.74
CA ASN A 271 -40.74 20.17 27.33
C ASN A 271 -40.30 19.12 26.29
N SER A 272 -39.34 19.51 25.44
CA SER A 272 -38.78 18.69 24.37
C SER A 272 -39.72 18.37 23.20
N PHE A 273 -40.82 19.09 23.02
CA PHE A 273 -41.73 18.95 21.86
C PHE A 273 -41.78 20.22 20.99
N GLU A 274 -40.62 20.65 20.50
CA GLU A 274 -40.41 21.79 19.61
C GLU A 274 -41.10 21.57 18.26
N LYS A 275 -41.93 22.53 17.85
CA LYS A 275 -42.66 22.48 16.58
C LYS A 275 -42.02 23.30 15.48
N THR A 276 -41.23 24.29 15.85
CA THR A 276 -40.56 25.23 14.94
C THR A 276 -39.08 24.92 14.93
N PRO A 277 -38.38 25.18 13.82
CA PRO A 277 -36.94 24.92 13.76
C PRO A 277 -36.19 25.87 14.70
N ASP A 278 -35.11 25.38 15.28
CA ASP A 278 -34.08 26.20 15.89
C ASP A 278 -33.12 26.70 14.80
N THR A 279 -32.41 27.78 15.10
CA THR A 279 -31.39 28.33 14.21
C THR A 279 -30.15 28.67 15.01
N LEU A 280 -29.00 28.29 14.47
CA LEU A 280 -27.71 28.61 15.06
C LEU A 280 -26.91 29.48 14.08
N GLY A 281 -26.67 30.71 14.52
CA GLY A 281 -25.92 31.72 13.78
C GLY A 281 -24.42 31.50 13.83
N VAL A 282 -23.73 32.04 12.82
CA VAL A 282 -22.27 32.00 12.71
C VAL A 282 -21.67 33.08 13.60
N LEU A 283 -20.70 32.69 14.43
CA LEU A 283 -19.89 33.62 15.22
C LEU A 283 -18.85 34.30 14.32
N ARG A 284 -18.13 33.49 13.54
CA ARG A 284 -17.14 33.95 12.56
C ARG A 284 -16.87 32.84 11.55
N HIS A 285 -16.43 33.23 10.36
CA HIS A 285 -16.02 32.31 9.31
C HIS A 285 -14.89 32.90 8.45
N THR A 286 -14.23 32.06 7.66
CA THR A 286 -13.29 32.51 6.60
C THR A 286 -14.05 33.17 5.45
N ASP A 287 -13.42 34.08 4.70
CA ASP A 287 -14.05 34.70 3.54
C ASP A 287 -14.04 33.76 2.32
N ASP A 288 -14.86 32.71 2.36
CA ASP A 288 -15.03 31.73 1.29
C ASP A 288 -16.44 31.10 1.26
N SER A 289 -16.79 30.47 0.14
CA SER A 289 -18.11 29.88 -0.08
C SER A 289 -18.37 28.56 0.67
N TYR A 290 -17.34 27.94 1.25
CA TYR A 290 -17.44 26.67 1.97
C TYR A 290 -17.65 26.86 3.47
N SER A 291 -17.39 28.05 4.00
CA SER A 291 -17.57 28.42 5.41
C SER A 291 -18.76 29.35 5.67
N ASN A 292 -19.30 29.98 4.62
CA ASN A 292 -20.48 30.83 4.67
C ASN A 292 -21.78 29.99 4.65
N TYR A 293 -22.24 29.59 5.84
CA TYR A 293 -23.53 28.93 6.03
C TYR A 293 -24.00 29.09 7.48
N SER A 294 -25.30 29.16 7.70
CA SER A 294 -25.91 29.04 9.03
C SER A 294 -26.45 27.63 9.26
N LEU A 295 -26.85 27.31 10.50
CA LEU A 295 -27.46 26.03 10.83
C LEU A 295 -28.94 26.22 11.17
N LYS A 296 -29.79 25.36 10.64
CA LYS A 296 -31.24 25.37 10.92
C LYS A 296 -31.77 23.97 11.12
N THR A 297 -32.58 23.74 12.15
CA THR A 297 -33.16 22.42 12.39
C THR A 297 -33.92 21.92 11.16
N ALA A 298 -33.54 20.72 10.71
CA ALA A 298 -34.24 19.97 9.68
C ALA A 298 -35.13 18.87 10.27
N MET A 299 -34.72 18.28 11.40
CA MET A 299 -35.48 17.21 12.04
C MET A 299 -35.11 17.06 13.52
N TYR A 300 -36.11 17.02 14.40
CA TYR A 300 -35.93 16.62 15.80
C TYR A 300 -35.92 15.10 15.94
N LEU A 301 -34.92 14.57 16.65
CA LEU A 301 -34.77 13.15 16.92
C LEU A 301 -35.55 12.73 18.17
N PRO A 302 -35.97 11.45 18.28
CA PRO A 302 -36.71 10.96 19.44
C PRO A 302 -35.87 10.99 20.72
N ILE A 303 -36.55 11.02 21.86
CA ILE A 303 -35.92 10.96 23.21
C ILE A 303 -36.34 9.69 23.94
N ASP A 304 -37.62 9.33 23.84
CA ASP A 304 -38.20 8.14 24.43
C ASP A 304 -38.49 7.07 23.37
N PHE A 305 -38.47 5.79 23.74
CA PHE A 305 -38.96 4.70 22.90
C PHE A 305 -39.35 3.48 23.74
N LYS A 306 -40.41 2.76 23.33
CA LYS A 306 -40.94 1.62 24.08
C LYS A 306 -39.96 0.45 24.13
N ASN A 307 -39.89 -0.19 25.29
CA ASN A 307 -39.20 -1.47 25.43
C ASN A 307 -39.83 -2.54 24.52
N THR A 308 -39.00 -3.27 23.80
CA THR A 308 -39.36 -4.49 23.08
C THR A 308 -38.35 -5.58 23.39
N ALA A 309 -38.72 -6.84 23.17
CA ALA A 309 -37.79 -7.96 23.32
C ALA A 309 -36.52 -7.79 22.46
N THR A 310 -36.62 -7.09 21.32
CA THR A 310 -35.50 -6.86 20.40
C THR A 310 -34.57 -5.74 20.86
N ASN A 311 -35.09 -4.62 21.36
CA ASN A 311 -34.25 -3.47 21.75
C ASN A 311 -33.81 -3.48 23.23
N GLY A 312 -34.55 -4.16 24.11
CA GLY A 312 -34.21 -4.28 25.53
C GLY A 312 -34.08 -2.95 26.28
N PHE A 313 -34.83 -1.91 25.90
CA PHE A 313 -34.80 -0.61 26.59
C PHE A 313 -35.52 -0.66 27.93
N THR A 314 -34.85 -0.28 29.02
CA THR A 314 -35.41 -0.37 30.38
C THR A 314 -35.73 0.98 31.00
N ARG A 315 -35.43 2.09 30.32
CA ARG A 315 -35.52 3.44 30.88
C ARG A 315 -36.08 4.47 29.90
N LYS A 316 -36.63 5.55 30.48
CA LYS A 316 -37.02 6.77 29.76
C LYS A 316 -35.78 7.52 29.25
N SER A 317 -35.94 8.34 28.20
CA SER A 317 -34.89 9.19 27.63
C SER A 317 -33.67 8.42 27.12
N VAL A 318 -33.85 7.14 26.80
CA VAL A 318 -32.77 6.27 26.33
C VAL A 318 -32.17 6.78 25.01
N LEU A 319 -32.95 7.51 24.19
CA LEU A 319 -32.50 8.08 22.91
C LEU A 319 -32.01 9.54 23.03
N GLY A 320 -31.69 9.98 24.25
CA GLY A 320 -31.27 11.36 24.51
C GLY A 320 -29.83 11.69 24.14
N ASP A 321 -29.04 10.70 23.70
CA ASP A 321 -27.59 10.81 23.54
C ASP A 321 -27.10 10.17 22.20
N PRO A 322 -27.40 10.81 21.05
CA PRO A 322 -26.83 10.40 19.77
C PRO A 322 -25.36 10.78 19.68
N GLN A 323 -24.55 9.95 19.03
CA GLN A 323 -23.08 10.11 18.98
C GLN A 323 -22.53 10.22 17.55
N SER A 324 -23.27 9.76 16.54
CA SER A 324 -22.90 9.91 15.13
C SER A 324 -24.06 9.55 14.21
N ALA A 325 -23.95 9.92 12.93
CA ALA A 325 -24.93 9.54 11.93
C ALA A 325 -24.29 9.42 10.52
N THR A 326 -24.99 8.74 9.61
CA THR A 326 -24.68 8.75 8.17
C THR A 326 -25.93 8.49 7.34
N PHE A 327 -25.99 9.03 6.12
CA PHE A 327 -26.98 8.61 5.13
C PHE A 327 -26.59 7.29 4.45
N SER A 328 -27.59 6.52 4.01
CA SER A 328 -27.42 5.47 2.99
C SER A 328 -26.94 6.08 1.68
N LYS A 329 -26.37 5.25 0.79
CA LYS A 329 -25.84 5.71 -0.50
C LYS A 329 -26.83 6.45 -1.39
N ASP A 330 -28.11 6.12 -1.26
CA ASP A 330 -29.23 6.71 -2.00
C ASP A 330 -29.96 7.82 -1.21
N ASP A 331 -29.44 8.21 -0.04
CA ASP A 331 -30.00 9.18 0.89
C ASP A 331 -31.42 8.87 1.39
N GLN A 332 -31.95 7.66 1.15
CA GLN A 332 -33.27 7.27 1.64
C GLN A 332 -33.29 7.14 3.17
N TYR A 333 -32.24 6.56 3.73
CA TYR A 333 -32.16 6.24 5.14
C TYR A 333 -31.09 7.08 5.84
N LEU A 334 -31.45 7.64 7.00
CA LEU A 334 -30.50 8.16 7.97
C LEU A 334 -30.27 7.10 9.04
N TYR A 335 -29.01 6.74 9.28
CA TYR A 335 -28.62 5.90 10.41
C TYR A 335 -28.04 6.80 11.49
N VAL A 336 -28.54 6.69 12.73
CA VAL A 336 -28.02 7.43 13.89
C VAL A 336 -27.60 6.42 14.95
N MET A 337 -26.36 6.53 15.42
CA MET A 337 -25.86 5.74 16.54
C MET A 337 -26.07 6.47 17.85
N TYR A 338 -26.49 5.70 18.86
CA TYR A 338 -26.74 6.14 20.22
C TYR A 338 -25.94 5.27 21.19
N VAL A 339 -25.63 5.83 22.35
CA VAL A 339 -25.00 5.09 23.45
C VAL A 339 -25.84 5.15 24.72
N ASP A 340 -25.64 4.19 25.62
CA ASP A 340 -26.18 4.27 26.96
C ASP A 340 -25.34 5.26 27.78
N SER A 341 -25.86 6.47 27.92
CA SER A 341 -25.23 7.58 28.66
C SER A 341 -25.04 7.32 30.16
N THR A 342 -25.57 6.21 30.70
CA THR A 342 -25.41 5.84 32.11
C THR A 342 -24.23 4.90 32.34
N GLU A 343 -23.73 4.28 31.27
CA GLU A 343 -22.54 3.45 31.32
C GLU A 343 -21.29 4.32 31.19
N THR A 344 -20.18 3.85 31.76
CA THR A 344 -18.89 4.51 31.59
C THR A 344 -18.48 4.53 30.12
N THR A 345 -18.07 5.69 29.63
CA THR A 345 -17.52 5.85 28.28
C THR A 345 -16.27 4.98 28.11
N GLY A 346 -16.27 4.10 27.11
CA GLY A 346 -15.17 3.18 26.83
C GLY A 346 -15.54 2.17 25.75
N ALA A 347 -14.66 1.21 25.46
CA ALA A 347 -14.84 0.21 24.41
C ALA A 347 -16.01 -0.76 24.65
N ASN A 348 -16.47 -0.87 25.91
CA ASN A 348 -17.55 -1.75 26.33
C ASN A 348 -18.86 -1.01 26.62
N GLN A 349 -18.94 0.28 26.27
CA GLN A 349 -20.19 1.02 26.36
C GLN A 349 -21.23 0.40 25.42
N THR A 350 -22.43 0.18 25.95
CA THR A 350 -23.59 -0.29 25.20
C THR A 350 -24.11 0.83 24.31
N GLY A 351 -24.50 0.47 23.09
CA GLY A 351 -25.18 1.36 22.16
C GLY A 351 -26.06 0.60 21.19
N TRP A 352 -26.67 1.33 20.27
CA TRP A 352 -27.57 0.80 19.23
C TRP A 352 -27.68 1.80 18.09
N VAL A 353 -28.28 1.37 16.97
CA VAL A 353 -28.52 2.21 15.80
C VAL A 353 -30.02 2.35 15.58
N ILE A 354 -30.47 3.55 15.22
CA ILE A 354 -31.80 3.76 14.66
C ILE A 354 -31.66 4.15 13.19
N ARG A 355 -32.42 3.46 12.34
CA ARG A 355 -32.58 3.81 10.94
C ARG A 355 -33.90 4.53 10.73
N TYR A 356 -33.83 5.74 10.19
CA TYR A 356 -34.96 6.59 9.84
C TYR A 356 -35.15 6.60 8.32
N ASP A 357 -36.35 6.31 7.83
CA ASP A 357 -36.72 6.57 6.43
C ASP A 357 -36.92 8.09 6.27
N TRP A 358 -35.83 8.77 5.88
CA TRP A 358 -35.75 10.22 5.83
C TRP A 358 -36.79 10.80 4.88
N ASN A 359 -36.94 10.18 3.70
CA ASN A 359 -37.88 10.63 2.67
C ASN A 359 -39.33 10.50 3.13
N LYS A 360 -39.69 9.40 3.80
CA LYS A 360 -41.06 9.27 4.33
C LYS A 360 -41.32 10.20 5.51
N LEU A 361 -40.35 10.40 6.40
CA LEU A 361 -40.51 11.31 7.54
C LEU A 361 -40.68 12.77 7.09
N THR A 362 -39.86 13.22 6.14
CA THR A 362 -39.99 14.55 5.54
C THR A 362 -41.33 14.71 4.82
N ALA A 363 -41.77 13.70 4.05
CA ALA A 363 -43.09 13.70 3.40
C ALA A 363 -44.27 13.71 4.40
N LEU A 364 -44.10 13.16 5.60
CA LEU A 364 -45.08 13.26 6.68
C LEU A 364 -45.10 14.64 7.35
N GLY A 365 -44.07 15.46 7.15
CA GLY A 365 -43.93 16.81 7.70
C GLY A 365 -42.93 16.94 8.84
N ALA A 366 -42.01 15.99 9.03
CA ALA A 366 -41.01 16.05 10.10
C ALA A 366 -40.06 17.27 9.98
N SER A 367 -39.93 17.83 8.77
CA SER A 367 -39.14 19.03 8.46
C SER A 367 -39.97 20.31 8.34
N ASN A 368 -41.29 20.23 8.58
CA ASN A 368 -42.19 21.38 8.42
C ASN A 368 -42.45 22.06 9.75
N SER A 369 -42.24 23.38 9.80
CA SER A 369 -42.59 24.20 10.96
C SER A 369 -44.07 23.99 11.34
N GLY A 370 -44.34 23.83 12.62
CA GLY A 370 -45.64 23.47 13.17
C GLY A 370 -45.80 21.97 13.46
N THR A 371 -45.03 21.10 12.81
CA THR A 371 -45.17 19.63 12.93
C THR A 371 -43.88 18.88 13.27
N MET A 372 -42.77 19.58 13.49
CA MET A 372 -41.45 18.95 13.70
C MET A 372 -41.37 18.07 14.96
N ASP A 373 -42.26 18.25 15.94
CA ASP A 373 -42.33 17.44 17.16
C ASP A 373 -42.91 16.02 16.94
N MET A 374 -43.36 15.69 15.72
CA MET A 374 -44.13 14.47 15.46
C MET A 374 -43.39 13.18 15.82
N ILE A 375 -42.08 13.13 15.60
CA ILE A 375 -41.25 11.96 15.92
C ILE A 375 -41.22 11.76 17.44
N ARG A 376 -40.86 12.81 18.19
CA ARG A 376 -40.82 12.78 19.66
C ARG A 376 -42.19 12.45 20.25
N ARG A 377 -43.27 13.01 19.71
CA ARG A 377 -44.63 12.70 20.17
C ARG A 377 -45.05 11.26 19.91
N ALA A 378 -44.76 10.73 18.73
CA ALA A 378 -45.10 9.36 18.37
C ALA A 378 -44.38 8.36 19.27
N THR A 379 -43.07 8.53 19.48
CA THR A 379 -42.29 7.61 20.31
C THR A 379 -42.58 7.77 21.81
N ASN A 380 -42.86 8.98 22.29
CA ASN A 380 -43.30 9.22 23.67
C ASN A 380 -44.67 8.56 23.96
N ARG A 381 -45.63 8.69 23.05
CA ARG A 381 -46.95 8.04 23.20
C ARG A 381 -46.86 6.53 23.13
N ASP A 382 -46.01 6.00 22.25
CA ASP A 382 -45.74 4.57 22.17
C ASP A 382 -45.13 4.04 23.49
N TYR A 383 -44.17 4.76 24.07
CA TYR A 383 -43.59 4.43 25.38
C TYR A 383 -44.64 4.37 26.49
N TYR A 384 -45.52 5.36 26.59
CA TYR A 384 -46.54 5.44 27.65
C TYR A 384 -47.84 4.69 27.35
N GLY A 385 -48.05 4.16 26.15
CA GLY A 385 -49.31 3.54 25.72
C GLY A 385 -50.50 4.52 25.63
N LYS A 386 -50.24 5.83 25.50
CA LYS A 386 -51.27 6.89 25.54
C LYS A 386 -51.64 7.41 24.14
N GLY A 387 -52.78 8.09 24.01
CA GLY A 387 -53.17 8.85 22.80
C GLY A 387 -54.58 8.54 22.27
N THR A 388 -55.17 9.54 21.59
CA THR A 388 -56.45 9.41 20.89
C THR A 388 -56.34 8.53 19.63
N LYS A 389 -57.47 8.06 19.09
CA LYS A 389 -57.50 7.24 17.85
C LYS A 389 -56.81 7.95 16.67
N LYS A 390 -57.05 9.25 16.49
CA LYS A 390 -56.43 10.06 15.42
C LYS A 390 -54.92 10.19 15.60
N GLN A 391 -54.47 10.47 16.82
CA GLN A 391 -53.03 10.53 17.13
C GLN A 391 -52.35 9.20 16.86
N LYS A 392 -52.93 8.08 17.32
CA LYS A 392 -52.40 6.73 17.08
C LYS A 392 -52.29 6.37 15.59
N ALA A 393 -53.18 6.89 14.74
CA ALA A 393 -53.11 6.67 13.29
C ALA A 393 -51.90 7.38 12.65
N LEU A 394 -51.61 8.62 13.04
CA LEU A 394 -50.40 9.33 12.61
C LEU A 394 -49.15 8.69 13.21
N ASP A 395 -49.17 8.37 14.51
CA ASP A 395 -48.05 7.73 15.21
C ASP A 395 -47.66 6.42 14.52
N LYS A 396 -48.62 5.59 14.11
CA LYS A 396 -48.35 4.36 13.37
C LYS A 396 -47.59 4.61 12.07
N LYS A 397 -47.91 5.69 11.33
CA LYS A 397 -47.19 6.05 10.09
C LYS A 397 -45.77 6.53 10.39
N VAL A 398 -45.61 7.37 11.42
CA VAL A 398 -44.30 7.87 11.87
C VAL A 398 -43.41 6.72 12.35
N LEU A 399 -43.93 5.86 13.23
CA LEU A 399 -43.20 4.70 13.78
C LEU A 399 -42.83 3.68 12.71
N ALA A 400 -43.65 3.51 11.66
CA ALA A 400 -43.30 2.65 10.52
C ALA A 400 -42.09 3.15 9.71
N CYS A 401 -41.72 4.43 9.86
CA CYS A 401 -40.52 5.01 9.24
C CYS A 401 -39.26 4.85 10.13
N ILE A 402 -39.39 4.29 11.33
CA ILE A 402 -38.32 4.18 12.31
C ILE A 402 -38.05 2.71 12.58
N LYS A 403 -36.80 2.27 12.36
CA LYS A 403 -36.33 0.95 12.75
C LYS A 403 -35.28 1.08 13.84
N VAL A 404 -35.61 0.62 15.04
CA VAL A 404 -34.69 0.59 16.19
C VAL A 404 -33.97 -0.77 16.19
N GLY A 405 -32.63 -0.74 16.16
CA GLY A 405 -31.79 -1.91 16.26
C GLY A 405 -31.69 -2.47 17.68
N PRO A 406 -31.18 -3.70 17.85
CA PRO A 406 -30.89 -4.25 19.17
C PRO A 406 -29.65 -3.56 19.78
N LYS A 407 -29.47 -3.76 21.09
CA LYS A 407 -28.27 -3.31 21.81
C LYS A 407 -27.05 -4.14 21.45
N PHE A 408 -25.89 -3.51 21.37
CA PHE A 408 -24.59 -4.15 21.25
C PHE A 408 -23.50 -3.31 21.90
N LYS A 409 -22.28 -3.85 22.00
CA LYS A 409 -21.11 -3.13 22.53
C LYS A 409 -20.50 -2.26 21.44
N SER A 410 -21.03 -1.04 21.30
CA SER A 410 -20.63 -0.06 20.29
C SER A 410 -19.36 0.70 20.67
N GLY A 411 -19.02 0.73 21.96
CA GLY A 411 -18.12 1.75 22.49
C GLY A 411 -18.76 3.14 22.41
N HIS A 412 -17.95 4.20 22.47
CA HIS A 412 -18.46 5.57 22.49
C HIS A 412 -19.12 6.02 21.17
N ALA A 413 -18.79 5.37 20.04
CA ALA A 413 -19.48 5.55 18.75
C ALA A 413 -19.54 6.98 18.18
N GLN A 414 -18.54 7.82 18.46
CA GLN A 414 -18.36 9.18 17.89
C GLN A 414 -18.18 9.23 16.35
N SER A 415 -18.20 8.09 15.67
CA SER A 415 -18.18 8.02 14.21
C SER A 415 -19.11 6.96 13.69
N LEU A 416 -19.75 7.24 12.55
CA LEU A 416 -20.45 6.29 11.71
C LEU A 416 -20.34 6.83 10.29
N ALA A 417 -19.75 6.05 9.38
CA ALA A 417 -19.48 6.50 8.03
C ALA A 417 -19.85 5.44 7.00
N LEU A 418 -20.44 5.88 5.89
CA LEU A 418 -20.62 5.06 4.70
C LEU A 418 -19.33 5.07 3.87
N ASN A 419 -18.84 3.90 3.48
CA ASN A 419 -17.89 3.77 2.39
C ASN A 419 -18.67 3.72 1.05
N PRO A 420 -18.67 4.78 0.22
CA PRO A 420 -19.52 4.84 -0.98
C PRO A 420 -19.08 3.83 -2.06
N LYS A 421 -17.82 3.38 -2.03
CA LYS A 421 -17.29 2.39 -2.97
C LYS A 421 -17.81 0.98 -2.71
N THR A 422 -17.93 0.58 -1.44
CA THR A 422 -18.38 -0.76 -1.06
C THR A 422 -19.84 -0.79 -0.58
N ASN A 423 -20.43 0.38 -0.34
CA ASN A 423 -21.76 0.54 0.27
C ASN A 423 -21.85 -0.09 1.68
N GLU A 424 -20.75 -0.01 2.43
CA GLU A 424 -20.65 -0.56 3.78
C GLU A 424 -20.64 0.57 4.82
N LEU A 425 -21.29 0.34 5.97
CA LEU A 425 -21.32 1.26 7.09
C LEU A 425 -20.24 0.85 8.10
N TRP A 426 -19.41 1.78 8.55
CA TRP A 426 -18.30 1.52 9.47
C TRP A 426 -18.27 2.52 10.62
N PHE A 427 -17.88 2.07 11.82
CA PHE A 427 -17.74 2.93 13.00
C PHE A 427 -16.55 2.54 13.88
N VAL A 428 -15.97 3.51 14.57
CA VAL A 428 -14.89 3.27 15.53
C VAL A 428 -15.48 2.84 16.88
N LYS A 429 -15.20 1.61 17.30
CA LYS A 429 -15.63 1.06 18.59
C LYS A 429 -14.66 1.42 19.71
N ALA A 430 -13.37 1.21 19.49
CA ALA A 430 -12.34 1.36 20.53
C ALA A 430 -11.14 2.13 19.99
N TYR A 431 -10.73 3.18 20.71
CA TYR A 431 -9.65 4.09 20.28
C TYR A 431 -8.89 4.78 21.41
N LYS A 432 -9.43 4.82 22.65
CA LYS A 432 -8.85 5.53 23.80
C LYS A 432 -7.99 4.65 24.71
N GLU A 433 -8.25 3.35 24.76
CA GLU A 433 -7.77 2.50 25.87
C GLU A 433 -6.35 1.95 25.65
N LYS A 434 -5.91 1.77 24.39
CA LYS A 434 -4.59 1.24 24.00
C LYS A 434 -4.20 1.75 22.60
N ALA A 435 -2.98 1.45 22.16
CA ALA A 435 -2.55 1.69 20.77
C ALA A 435 -3.32 0.86 19.73
N GLU A 436 -4.01 -0.21 20.18
CA GLU A 436 -4.91 -1.00 19.36
C GLU A 436 -6.26 -0.29 19.22
N ALA A 437 -6.72 -0.17 17.98
CA ALA A 437 -8.04 0.31 17.61
C ALA A 437 -8.93 -0.86 17.16
N THR A 438 -10.23 -0.73 17.41
CA THR A 438 -11.26 -1.62 16.87
C THR A 438 -12.25 -0.81 16.04
N VAL A 439 -12.42 -1.21 14.79
CA VAL A 439 -13.39 -0.63 13.86
C VAL A 439 -14.34 -1.73 13.39
N GLN A 440 -15.64 -1.45 13.40
CA GLN A 440 -16.66 -2.45 13.10
C GLN A 440 -17.49 -2.05 11.90
N ARG A 441 -17.89 -3.06 11.11
CA ARG A 441 -18.85 -2.89 10.01
C ARG A 441 -20.25 -3.14 10.54
N LEU A 442 -21.12 -2.16 10.37
CA LEU A 442 -22.53 -2.23 10.72
C LEU A 442 -23.32 -2.84 9.56
N ASN A 443 -24.11 -3.87 9.86
CA ASN A 443 -25.07 -4.42 8.91
C ASN A 443 -26.30 -3.51 8.83
N ALA A 444 -26.55 -2.92 7.66
CA ALA A 444 -27.64 -1.99 7.42
C ALA A 444 -29.05 -2.60 7.62
N THR A 445 -29.16 -3.93 7.60
CA THR A 445 -30.42 -4.66 7.76
C THR A 445 -30.68 -5.03 9.21
N THR A 446 -29.72 -5.68 9.88
CA THR A 446 -29.90 -6.12 11.28
C THR A 446 -29.69 -4.99 12.28
N LEU A 447 -28.99 -3.91 11.88
CA LEU A 447 -28.56 -2.81 12.73
C LEU A 447 -27.64 -3.26 13.87
N THR A 448 -26.85 -4.31 13.61
CA THR A 448 -25.77 -4.81 14.46
C THR A 448 -24.49 -4.95 13.67
N PRO A 449 -23.32 -4.99 14.33
CA PRO A 449 -22.09 -5.35 13.66
C PRO A 449 -22.16 -6.73 13.01
N ASP A 450 -21.51 -6.91 11.86
CA ASP A 450 -21.25 -8.22 11.27
C ASP A 450 -19.76 -8.50 11.02
N ALA A 451 -18.91 -7.48 11.16
CA ALA A 451 -17.46 -7.61 11.16
C ALA A 451 -16.80 -6.68 12.18
N SER A 452 -15.68 -7.12 12.75
CA SER A 452 -14.86 -6.35 13.69
C SER A 452 -13.40 -6.49 13.35
N VAL A 453 -12.73 -5.38 13.04
CA VAL A 453 -11.32 -5.35 12.63
C VAL A 453 -10.48 -4.69 13.71
N ASN A 454 -9.54 -5.46 14.29
CA ASN A 454 -8.60 -4.98 15.28
C ASN A 454 -7.24 -4.72 14.63
N PHE A 455 -6.66 -3.56 14.89
CA PHE A 455 -5.35 -3.18 14.34
C PHE A 455 -4.64 -2.18 15.23
N THR A 456 -3.31 -2.11 15.13
CA THR A 456 -2.51 -1.08 15.78
C THR A 456 -1.91 -0.19 14.69
N LEU A 457 -2.15 1.12 14.74
CA LEU A 457 -1.49 2.06 13.82
C LEU A 457 0.03 2.01 14.03
N LYS A 458 0.47 2.41 15.23
CA LYS A 458 1.78 2.17 15.83
C LYS A 458 1.63 2.33 17.34
N SER A 459 2.54 1.77 18.13
CA SER A 459 2.46 1.79 19.60
C SER A 459 2.32 3.18 20.26
N THR A 460 2.60 4.26 19.54
CA THR A 460 2.57 5.64 20.02
C THR A 460 1.54 6.53 19.30
N VAL A 461 0.67 5.95 18.47
CA VAL A 461 -0.40 6.69 17.78
C VAL A 461 -1.71 5.95 17.92
N CYS A 462 -2.69 6.62 18.50
CA CYS A 462 -4.08 6.16 18.52
C CYS A 462 -4.81 6.67 17.27
N MET A 463 -5.80 5.92 16.80
CA MET A 463 -6.64 6.33 15.65
C MET A 463 -7.49 7.56 15.97
N GLY A 464 -7.87 7.77 17.23
CA GLY A 464 -8.90 8.74 17.55
C GLY A 464 -10.30 8.21 17.23
N SER A 465 -11.31 9.05 17.42
CA SER A 465 -12.73 8.69 17.36
C SER A 465 -13.36 8.81 15.98
N THR A 466 -12.71 9.54 15.06
CA THR A 466 -13.35 10.00 13.83
C THR A 466 -13.07 9.06 12.66
N LEU A 467 -13.98 9.01 11.69
CA LEU A 467 -13.84 8.19 10.49
C LEU A 467 -14.72 8.78 9.38
N ALA A 468 -14.17 8.96 8.19
CA ALA A 468 -14.90 9.25 6.97
C ALA A 468 -14.31 8.48 5.78
N PHE A 469 -15.07 8.36 4.70
CA PHE A 469 -14.58 7.80 3.43
C PHE A 469 -14.79 8.78 2.29
N ASP A 470 -13.81 8.90 1.39
CA ASP A 470 -14.01 9.60 0.13
C ASP A 470 -14.71 8.74 -0.93
N ASN A 471 -15.01 9.33 -2.09
CA ASN A 471 -15.65 8.67 -3.23
C ASN A 471 -14.87 7.43 -3.73
N ASP A 472 -13.55 7.40 -3.55
CA ASP A 472 -12.67 6.30 -3.96
C ASP A 472 -12.57 5.19 -2.89
N GLY A 473 -13.27 5.36 -1.77
CA GLY A 473 -13.25 4.48 -0.62
C GLY A 473 -11.98 4.57 0.23
N ASN A 474 -11.21 5.66 0.10
CA ASN A 474 -10.11 5.91 1.02
C ASN A 474 -10.68 6.34 2.37
N ALA A 475 -10.20 5.74 3.45
CA ALA A 475 -10.57 6.08 4.81
C ALA A 475 -9.74 7.26 5.32
N TYR A 476 -10.39 8.17 6.06
CA TYR A 476 -9.76 9.32 6.70
C TYR A 476 -10.14 9.41 8.16
N PHE A 477 -9.19 9.85 8.97
CA PHE A 477 -9.43 10.30 10.33
C PHE A 477 -8.45 11.43 10.66
N TRP A 478 -8.71 12.14 11.74
CA TRP A 478 -7.81 13.18 12.22
C TRP A 478 -7.61 13.09 13.72
N THR A 479 -6.45 13.58 14.17
CA THR A 479 -6.10 13.67 15.60
C THR A 479 -5.41 14.98 15.90
N GLU A 480 -5.35 15.32 17.17
CA GLU A 480 -4.64 16.49 17.68
C GLU A 480 -3.24 16.13 18.16
N THR A 481 -2.34 17.09 18.09
CA THR A 481 -1.01 16.97 18.64
C THR A 481 -1.07 17.21 20.14
N ARG A 482 -1.03 16.13 20.93
CA ARG A 482 -0.99 16.21 22.41
C ARG A 482 0.41 16.46 22.96
N SER A 483 1.43 15.93 22.28
CA SER A 483 2.84 16.20 22.61
C SER A 483 3.46 16.93 21.43
N PRO A 484 3.98 18.15 21.63
CA PRO A 484 4.38 19.01 20.53
C PRO A 484 5.54 18.40 19.73
N TRP A 485 5.52 18.64 18.42
CA TRP A 485 6.67 18.43 17.55
C TRP A 485 7.30 19.79 17.24
N LYS A 486 8.54 19.79 16.76
CA LYS A 486 9.25 21.02 16.36
C LYS A 486 8.43 21.90 15.39
N THR A 487 7.62 21.26 14.55
CA THR A 487 6.85 21.88 13.47
C THR A 487 5.34 21.75 13.66
N ALA A 488 4.88 21.23 14.79
CA ALA A 488 3.46 21.09 15.13
C ALA A 488 3.28 21.35 16.63
N PRO A 489 2.85 22.56 17.04
CA PRO A 489 2.53 22.83 18.44
C PRO A 489 1.42 21.92 18.98
N VAL A 490 1.16 22.05 20.29
CA VAL A 490 0.00 21.40 20.91
C VAL A 490 -1.27 21.88 20.19
N ASP A 491 -2.22 20.96 20.04
CA ASP A 491 -3.50 21.15 19.33
C ASP A 491 -3.39 21.31 17.81
N SER A 492 -2.19 21.17 17.22
CA SER A 492 -2.09 21.05 15.77
C SER A 492 -2.81 19.80 15.24
N LEU A 493 -3.59 19.99 14.19
CA LEU A 493 -4.38 18.93 13.55
C LEU A 493 -3.52 18.08 12.62
N LYS A 494 -3.68 16.75 12.71
CA LYS A 494 -2.99 15.76 11.87
C LYS A 494 -3.99 14.95 11.05
N PHE A 495 -3.77 14.90 9.74
CA PHE A 495 -4.58 14.10 8.81
C PHE A 495 -4.00 12.72 8.59
N TYR A 496 -4.86 11.71 8.58
CA TYR A 496 -4.51 10.34 8.20
C TYR A 496 -5.39 9.90 7.04
N LYS A 497 -4.80 9.20 6.09
CA LYS A 497 -5.48 8.64 4.90
C LYS A 497 -5.07 7.19 4.72
N GLY A 498 -5.99 6.33 4.30
CA GLY A 498 -5.68 4.91 4.15
C GLY A 498 -6.78 4.07 3.53
N THR A 499 -6.65 2.77 3.75
CA THR A 499 -7.62 1.72 3.46
C THR A 499 -8.07 1.10 4.77
N LEU A 500 -9.36 0.81 4.87
CA LEU A 500 -9.98 0.13 6.00
C LEU A 500 -11.03 -0.82 5.43
N SER A 501 -10.85 -2.11 5.66
CA SER A 501 -11.74 -3.17 5.20
C SER A 501 -11.53 -4.45 6.03
N THR A 502 -12.33 -5.47 5.76
CA THR A 502 -12.11 -6.80 6.35
C THR A 502 -10.94 -7.57 5.74
N SER A 503 -10.33 -7.12 4.64
CA SER A 503 -9.18 -7.78 3.97
C SER A 503 -7.85 -7.04 4.15
N GLU A 504 -7.91 -5.72 4.40
CA GLU A 504 -6.75 -4.87 4.53
C GLU A 504 -7.07 -3.61 5.35
N VAL A 505 -6.16 -3.27 6.26
CA VAL A 505 -6.09 -1.97 6.95
C VAL A 505 -4.69 -1.40 6.77
N HIS A 506 -4.60 -0.19 6.25
CA HIS A 506 -3.33 0.50 6.07
C HIS A 506 -3.54 2.00 6.05
N PHE A 507 -2.76 2.76 6.81
CA PHE A 507 -2.85 4.21 6.88
C PHE A 507 -1.49 4.86 6.67
N LYS A 508 -1.52 6.12 6.26
CA LYS A 508 -0.37 7.04 6.32
C LYS A 508 -0.76 8.30 7.06
N LEU A 509 0.16 8.83 7.86
CA LEU A 509 0.10 10.23 8.28
C LEU A 509 0.40 11.07 7.04
N ILE A 510 -0.48 12.01 6.70
CA ILE A 510 -0.14 12.99 5.68
C ILE A 510 0.84 13.97 6.31
N MET A 511 1.99 14.19 5.66
CA MET A 511 3.09 15.01 6.19
C MET A 511 2.82 16.51 6.08
N GLN A 512 1.56 16.89 6.32
CA GLN A 512 1.08 18.25 6.48
C GLN A 512 -0.14 18.22 7.40
N GLY A 513 -0.29 19.23 8.25
CA GLY A 513 -1.44 19.44 9.12
C GLY A 513 -1.88 20.90 9.17
N LEU A 514 -2.68 21.25 10.17
CA LEU A 514 -3.05 22.63 10.48
C LEU A 514 -2.40 23.06 11.80
N THR A 515 -2.07 24.34 11.96
CA THR A 515 -1.45 24.86 13.19
C THR A 515 -2.32 24.63 14.41
N HIS A 516 -3.65 24.65 14.25
CA HIS A 516 -4.64 24.41 15.31
C HIS A 516 -5.81 23.56 14.79
N SER A 517 -6.43 22.80 15.69
CA SER A 517 -7.71 22.10 15.47
C SER A 517 -8.91 23.06 15.62
N PRO A 518 -10.11 22.65 15.17
CA PRO A 518 -11.29 23.51 15.26
C PRO A 518 -11.66 23.91 16.69
N GLY A 519 -11.40 23.02 17.66
CA GLY A 519 -11.74 23.21 19.07
C GLY A 519 -10.94 22.28 19.98
N ALA A 520 -11.37 22.14 21.24
CA ALA A 520 -10.67 21.37 22.27
C ALA A 520 -11.10 19.89 22.32
N VAL A 521 -12.29 19.56 21.83
CA VAL A 521 -12.88 18.21 21.89
C VAL A 521 -13.09 17.65 20.49
N VAL A 522 -12.22 16.71 20.08
CA VAL A 522 -12.40 15.95 18.83
C VAL A 522 -13.75 15.20 18.84
N GLN A 523 -14.69 15.65 18.02
CA GLN A 523 -16.03 15.08 17.94
C GLN A 523 -16.20 14.22 16.70
N SER A 524 -16.04 14.79 15.50
CA SER A 524 -16.40 14.09 14.26
C SER A 524 -15.53 14.46 13.06
N SER A 525 -15.72 13.71 11.97
CA SER A 525 -15.22 14.05 10.65
C SER A 525 -16.20 13.62 9.58
N SER A 526 -16.15 14.29 8.42
CA SER A 526 -17.04 14.00 7.30
C SER A 526 -16.35 14.25 5.98
N PHE A 527 -16.89 13.67 4.92
CA PHE A 527 -16.50 13.97 3.56
C PHE A 527 -17.75 14.37 2.78
N ASN A 528 -17.66 15.48 2.06
CA ASN A 528 -18.72 15.89 1.16
C ASN A 528 -18.40 15.42 -0.27
N PRO A 529 -19.18 14.46 -0.82
CA PRO A 529 -18.91 13.88 -2.13
C PRO A 529 -19.13 14.84 -3.30
N ASN A 530 -19.85 15.95 -3.09
CA ASN A 530 -20.20 16.91 -4.14
C ASN A 530 -19.16 18.03 -4.29
N ASN A 531 -18.42 18.34 -3.22
CA ASN A 531 -17.39 19.38 -3.26
C ASN A 531 -15.96 18.86 -2.99
N GLY A 532 -15.80 17.57 -2.66
CA GLY A 532 -14.51 16.92 -2.51
C GLY A 532 -13.73 17.34 -1.26
N ARG A 533 -14.39 17.94 -0.27
CA ARG A 533 -13.75 18.43 0.96
C ARG A 533 -13.91 17.46 2.13
N PHE A 534 -12.85 17.36 2.92
CA PHE A 534 -12.83 16.69 4.21
C PHE A 534 -13.10 17.72 5.31
N TYR A 535 -14.03 17.41 6.20
CA TYR A 535 -14.49 18.27 7.27
C TYR A 535 -14.09 17.69 8.62
N MET A 536 -13.67 18.56 9.53
CA MET A 536 -13.27 18.24 10.89
C MET A 536 -14.11 19.04 11.87
N VAL A 537 -14.71 18.36 12.84
CA VAL A 537 -15.68 18.94 13.77
C VAL A 537 -15.19 18.77 15.19
N SER A 538 -15.15 19.88 15.92
CA SER A 538 -14.83 19.93 17.34
C SER A 538 -15.65 21.04 17.98
N ASP A 539 -16.32 20.73 19.08
CA ASP A 539 -17.18 21.69 19.77
C ASP A 539 -18.19 22.33 18.78
N GLU A 540 -18.31 23.66 18.75
CA GLU A 540 -19.09 24.40 17.76
C GLU A 540 -18.22 24.96 16.62
N SER A 541 -17.26 24.18 16.16
CA SER A 541 -16.29 24.58 15.14
C SER A 541 -16.15 23.52 14.06
N ILE A 542 -16.20 23.98 12.81
CA ILE A 542 -16.09 23.14 11.62
C ILE A 542 -15.01 23.71 10.73
N PHE A 543 -13.93 22.96 10.55
CA PHE A 543 -12.92 23.24 9.53
C PHE A 543 -13.11 22.31 8.34
N SER A 544 -12.73 22.75 7.14
CA SER A 544 -12.67 21.88 5.98
C SER A 544 -11.50 22.18 5.06
N VAL A 545 -11.04 21.15 4.35
CA VAL A 545 -9.95 21.21 3.38
C VAL A 545 -10.27 20.36 2.15
N PRO A 546 -9.81 20.74 0.94
CA PRO A 546 -10.00 19.93 -0.26
C PRO A 546 -9.08 18.70 -0.23
N VAL A 547 -9.65 17.51 -0.43
CA VAL A 547 -8.94 16.22 -0.26
C VAL A 547 -7.78 16.06 -1.24
N ASP A 548 -7.91 16.58 -2.45
CA ASP A 548 -6.90 16.53 -3.51
C ASP A 548 -5.66 17.39 -3.24
N LYS A 549 -5.75 18.34 -2.30
CA LYS A 549 -4.62 19.18 -1.87
C LYS A 549 -4.03 18.80 -0.52
N ILE A 550 -4.58 17.84 0.23
CA ILE A 550 -4.02 17.47 1.55
C ILE A 550 -2.60 16.92 1.37
N GLY A 551 -1.61 17.62 1.94
CA GLY A 551 -0.17 17.39 1.71
C GLY A 551 0.53 18.60 1.09
N ASP A 552 -0.22 19.39 0.33
CA ASP A 552 0.19 20.61 -0.38
C ASP A 552 -0.80 21.78 -0.17
N LEU A 553 -1.56 21.75 0.94
CA LEU A 553 -2.47 22.81 1.36
C LEU A 553 -1.73 24.14 1.55
N THR A 554 -2.44 25.22 1.27
CA THR A 554 -2.11 26.60 1.63
C THR A 554 -3.17 27.16 2.58
N THR A 555 -2.92 28.30 3.21
CA THR A 555 -3.90 28.94 4.11
C THR A 555 -5.23 29.22 3.41
N ALA A 556 -5.21 29.57 2.11
CA ALA A 556 -6.42 29.82 1.32
C ALA A 556 -7.26 28.55 1.05
N ASP A 557 -6.71 27.35 1.27
CA ASP A 557 -7.43 26.10 1.09
C ASP A 557 -8.23 25.69 2.35
N VAL A 558 -7.95 26.33 3.49
CA VAL A 558 -8.59 26.01 4.77
C VAL A 558 -9.79 26.92 4.98
N SER A 559 -10.95 26.30 5.12
CA SER A 559 -12.20 26.99 5.46
C SER A 559 -12.53 26.72 6.92
N ALA A 560 -12.93 27.74 7.66
CA ALA A 560 -13.29 27.62 9.07
C ALA A 560 -14.61 28.34 9.36
N THR A 561 -15.46 27.72 10.17
CA THR A 561 -16.73 28.29 10.66
C THR A 561 -16.85 27.99 12.15
N ASN A 562 -17.10 29.01 12.98
CA ASN A 562 -17.45 28.84 14.40
C ASN A 562 -18.89 29.31 14.64
N PHE A 563 -19.56 28.70 15.62
CA PHE A 563 -20.89 29.07 16.09
C PHE A 563 -20.86 29.50 17.56
N ASP A 564 -21.93 30.16 18.04
CA ASP A 564 -22.07 30.65 19.42
C ASP A 564 -23.40 30.19 20.05
N GLY A 565 -23.69 28.90 19.94
CA GLY A 565 -24.93 28.29 20.39
C GLY A 565 -24.81 27.49 21.68
N LYS A 566 -23.58 27.23 22.14
CA LYS A 566 -23.25 26.28 23.20
C LYS A 566 -23.84 24.89 22.95
N ARG A 567 -23.91 24.46 21.69
CA ARG A 567 -24.37 23.14 21.26
C ARG A 567 -23.22 22.15 21.26
N GLU A 568 -23.55 20.90 21.56
CA GLU A 568 -22.62 19.78 21.41
C GLU A 568 -22.81 19.19 20.01
N PHE A 569 -21.87 19.40 19.11
CA PHE A 569 -21.88 18.74 17.80
C PHE A 569 -21.31 17.33 17.93
N GLU A 570 -22.12 16.35 17.57
CA GLU A 570 -21.77 14.92 17.64
C GLU A 570 -21.41 14.37 16.25
N GLY A 571 -21.87 15.03 15.19
CA GLY A 571 -21.64 14.57 13.83
C GLY A 571 -21.83 15.65 12.79
N LEU A 572 -21.14 15.48 11.66
CA LEU A 572 -21.42 16.19 10.42
C LEU A 572 -21.60 15.16 9.31
N ILE A 573 -22.68 15.28 8.56
CA ILE A 573 -23.11 14.27 7.59
C ILE A 573 -23.56 14.97 6.33
N PHE A 574 -23.04 14.56 5.18
CA PHE A 574 -23.53 15.00 3.88
C PHE A 574 -24.40 13.93 3.24
N LYS A 575 -25.39 14.39 2.48
CA LYS A 575 -26.06 13.54 1.50
C LYS A 575 -25.08 13.15 0.38
N HIS A 576 -25.27 11.96 -0.17
CA HIS A 576 -24.43 11.44 -1.25
C HIS A 576 -24.86 11.96 -2.62
N THR A 577 -26.14 12.28 -2.79
CA THR A 577 -26.74 12.71 -4.07
C THR A 577 -26.92 14.23 -4.19
N SER A 578 -26.58 15.00 -3.15
CA SER A 578 -26.69 16.45 -3.13
C SER A 578 -25.68 17.08 -2.17
N ASP A 579 -25.35 18.36 -2.36
CA ASP A 579 -24.40 19.12 -1.54
C ASP A 579 -24.97 19.52 -0.15
N THR A 580 -26.09 18.93 0.26
CA THR A 580 -26.75 19.23 1.54
C THR A 580 -26.03 18.53 2.69
N GLY A 581 -25.56 19.31 3.66
CA GLY A 581 -24.93 18.85 4.88
C GLY A 581 -25.82 19.06 6.11
N TYR A 582 -25.65 18.19 7.11
CA TYR A 582 -26.37 18.24 8.38
C TYR A 582 -25.41 18.05 9.55
N VAL A 583 -25.55 18.89 10.57
CA VAL A 583 -24.90 18.72 11.87
C VAL A 583 -25.86 17.98 12.80
N LEU A 584 -25.37 16.90 13.42
CA LEU A 584 -26.05 16.21 14.50
C LEU A 584 -25.67 16.91 15.81
N ALA A 585 -26.67 17.39 16.55
CA ALA A 585 -26.46 18.07 17.83
C ALA A 585 -27.10 17.31 18.99
N ASN A 586 -26.42 17.27 20.14
CA ASN A 586 -26.89 16.67 21.39
C ASN A 586 -27.58 17.70 22.31
N LYS A 587 -27.96 17.27 23.53
CA LYS A 587 -28.66 18.07 24.56
C LYS A 587 -29.95 18.69 24.02
N GLY A 588 -30.61 17.91 23.18
CA GLY A 588 -31.77 18.27 22.39
C GLY A 588 -31.64 17.64 21.02
N PRO A 589 -31.59 16.29 20.95
CA PRO A 589 -31.19 15.56 19.75
C PRO A 589 -31.89 16.06 18.49
N GLU A 590 -31.12 16.53 17.52
CA GLU A 590 -31.63 17.06 16.26
C GLU A 590 -30.59 17.01 15.14
N LEU A 591 -31.07 17.07 13.89
CA LEU A 591 -30.26 17.32 12.71
C LEU A 591 -30.51 18.76 12.27
N MET A 592 -29.43 19.54 12.15
CA MET A 592 -29.44 20.92 11.66
C MET A 592 -28.83 20.97 10.26
N GLU A 593 -29.58 21.41 9.27
CA GLU A 593 -29.11 21.61 7.91
C GLU A 593 -28.17 22.81 7.81
N MET A 594 -27.11 22.67 7.01
CA MET A 594 -26.21 23.75 6.62
C MET A 594 -26.88 24.59 5.53
N MET A 595 -27.34 25.77 5.90
CA MET A 595 -28.05 26.72 5.04
C MET A 595 -27.04 27.71 4.43
N LYS A 596 -26.79 27.60 3.13
CA LYS A 596 -25.93 28.53 2.38
C LYS A 596 -26.60 29.87 2.08
#